data_AF-A2RVH5-F1
#
_entry.id   AF-A2RVH5-F1
#
_cell.length_a   1.000
_cell.length_b   1.000
_cell.length_c   1.000
_cell.angle_alpha   90.00
_cell.angle_beta   90.00
_cell.angle_gamma   90.00
#
_symmetry.space_group_name_H-M   'P 1'
#
loop_
_entity.id
_entity.type
_entity.pdbx_description
1 polymer ?
#
loop_
_entity_poly.entity_id
_entity_poly.type
_entity_poly.pdbx_seq_one_letter_code
_entity_poly.pdbx_strand_id
1 'polypeptide(L)'
;DNLEELTMASNKSDEPKERYKKSLRLSSAAIKKLNLKEGMNEIEFSVTTAYQGTTRCKCYLFRWKHNDKVVISDIDGTITKSDVLGHILPMVGKDWAQLGVAQLFSKIEQNGYKLLYLSARAIGQSRVTREYLRSIRQGNVMLPDGPLLLNPTSLISAFHREVIEKKPEQFKIACLSDIRDLVPDKEPFYAGYGNRINDVWAYRAVGIPIMRIFTINTKGELKHELTQTFQSSYCSMTYIVDQLFPPVKLDEASAEFSNFNYWRDPIPDLEIPELETALVPPSTKVDMATLRPIPEK
;
A
#
# COMPACT_ATOMS: atom_id res chain seq x y z
N ASP A 1 -37.95 59.80 -36.66
CA ASP A 1 -38.70 58.55 -36.44
C ASP A 1 -37.86 57.34 -36.81
N ASN A 2 -37.79 56.40 -35.87
CA ASN A 2 -37.09 55.12 -35.90
C ASN A 2 -35.56 55.11 -35.81
N LEU A 3 -35.04 55.38 -34.60
CA LEU A 3 -33.83 54.72 -34.13
C LEU A 3 -33.72 54.65 -32.58
N GLU A 4 -34.83 54.41 -31.87
CA GLU A 4 -34.81 54.24 -30.39
C GLU A 4 -35.54 52.97 -29.90
N GLU A 5 -35.89 52.03 -30.79
CA GLU A 5 -36.72 50.87 -30.41
C GLU A 5 -36.04 49.52 -30.70
N LEU A 6 -34.83 49.31 -30.14
CA LEU A 6 -34.14 48.01 -30.23
C LEU A 6 -33.33 47.63 -28.97
N THR A 7 -33.49 48.33 -27.85
CA THR A 7 -32.77 48.03 -26.58
C THR A 7 -33.63 47.35 -25.52
N MET A 8 -34.78 46.79 -25.87
CA MET A 8 -35.63 46.01 -24.96
C MET A 8 -35.93 44.62 -25.49
N ALA A 9 -34.93 43.75 -25.53
CA ALA A 9 -35.18 42.31 -25.53
C ALA A 9 -33.99 41.56 -24.91
N SER A 10 -34.32 40.65 -23.99
CA SER A 10 -33.43 39.66 -23.38
C SER A 10 -32.70 40.07 -22.09
N ASN A 11 -33.45 40.51 -21.08
CA ASN A 11 -33.14 40.05 -19.71
C ASN A 11 -33.45 38.55 -19.63
N LYS A 12 -32.52 37.73 -20.13
CA LYS A 12 -32.50 36.29 -19.88
C LYS A 12 -32.05 36.09 -18.44
N SER A 13 -32.96 35.50 -17.65
CA SER A 13 -32.74 34.93 -16.33
C SER A 13 -31.30 34.54 -16.02
N ASP A 14 -30.72 35.20 -15.01
CA ASP A 14 -29.52 34.76 -14.28
C ASP A 14 -29.84 33.48 -13.49
N GLU A 15 -30.07 32.37 -14.19
CA GLU A 15 -30.00 31.06 -13.56
C GLU A 15 -28.52 30.75 -13.27
N PRO A 16 -28.17 30.32 -12.05
CA PRO A 16 -26.79 29.98 -11.72
C PRO A 16 -26.35 28.82 -12.62
N LYS A 17 -25.47 29.11 -13.58
CA LYS A 17 -24.84 28.09 -14.43
C LYS A 17 -24.23 27.02 -13.53
N GLU A 18 -24.81 25.82 -13.55
CA GLU A 18 -24.30 24.67 -12.82
C GLU A 18 -22.85 24.42 -13.24
N ARG A 19 -21.93 24.58 -12.29
CA ARG A 19 -20.51 24.29 -12.50
C ARG A 19 -20.24 22.84 -12.14
N TYR A 20 -20.08 22.01 -13.16
CA TYR A 20 -19.69 20.62 -13.00
C TYR A 20 -18.18 20.50 -12.79
N LYS A 21 -17.77 19.80 -11.74
CA LYS A 21 -16.37 19.43 -11.48
C LYS A 21 -16.17 17.95 -11.78
N LYS A 22 -15.26 17.63 -12.71
CA LYS A 22 -14.83 16.24 -12.94
C LYS A 22 -14.03 15.76 -11.73
N SER A 23 -14.36 14.59 -11.20
CA SER A 23 -13.68 13.96 -10.06
C SER A 23 -13.52 12.47 -10.31
N LEU A 24 -12.36 11.93 -9.91
CA LEU A 24 -12.12 10.49 -9.84
C LEU A 24 -12.46 9.91 -8.45
N ARG A 25 -12.79 10.76 -7.48
CA ARG A 25 -13.24 10.37 -6.14
C ARG A 25 -14.72 10.65 -5.96
N LEU A 26 -15.44 9.64 -5.49
CA LEU A 26 -16.85 9.75 -5.12
C LEU A 26 -16.97 10.34 -3.71
N SER A 27 -18.04 11.09 -3.47
CA SER A 27 -18.38 11.56 -2.12
C SER A 27 -18.89 10.41 -1.26
N SER A 28 -18.81 10.54 0.07
CA SER A 28 -19.33 9.52 1.00
C SER A 28 -20.81 9.22 0.77
N ALA A 29 -21.61 10.23 0.42
CA ALA A 29 -23.02 10.05 0.08
C ALA A 29 -23.22 9.24 -1.21
N ALA A 30 -22.37 9.46 -2.23
CA ALA A 30 -22.41 8.67 -3.46
C ALA A 30 -21.95 7.22 -3.23
N ILE A 31 -20.90 7.02 -2.43
CA ILE A 31 -20.41 5.67 -2.07
C ILE A 31 -21.49 4.91 -1.30
N LYS A 32 -22.20 5.54 -0.36
CA LYS A 32 -23.30 4.90 0.39
C LYS A 32 -24.43 4.40 -0.52
N LYS A 33 -24.73 5.14 -1.60
CA LYS A 33 -25.74 4.75 -2.60
C LYS A 33 -25.36 3.50 -3.40
N LEU A 34 -24.07 3.15 -3.48
CA LEU A 34 -23.62 1.94 -4.16
C LEU A 34 -23.99 0.65 -3.40
N ASN A 35 -24.40 0.76 -2.13
CA ASN A 35 -24.81 -0.37 -1.29
C ASN A 35 -23.79 -1.54 -1.29
N LEU A 36 -22.51 -1.21 -1.15
CA LEU A 36 -21.40 -2.17 -1.20
C LEU A 36 -21.48 -3.16 -0.04
N LYS A 37 -21.25 -4.43 -0.34
CA LYS A 37 -21.03 -5.49 0.67
C LYS A 37 -19.59 -5.46 1.15
N GLU A 38 -19.34 -5.99 2.36
CA GLU A 38 -17.97 -6.20 2.84
C GLU A 38 -17.18 -7.10 1.87
N GLY A 39 -15.92 -6.76 1.60
CA GLY A 39 -15.07 -7.47 0.64
C GLY A 39 -15.25 -7.02 -0.81
N MET A 40 -15.13 -7.97 -1.74
CA MET A 40 -15.11 -7.72 -3.18
C MET A 40 -16.53 -7.54 -3.76
N ASN A 41 -16.73 -6.50 -4.55
CA ASN A 41 -17.98 -6.18 -5.24
C ASN A 41 -17.69 -6.00 -6.74
N GLU A 42 -18.35 -6.76 -7.61
CA GLU A 42 -18.26 -6.55 -9.06
C GLU A 42 -19.15 -5.37 -9.46
N ILE A 43 -18.59 -4.44 -10.24
CA ILE A 43 -19.33 -3.34 -10.85
C ILE A 43 -19.09 -3.31 -12.36
N GLU A 44 -20.09 -2.87 -13.11
CA GLU A 44 -20.03 -2.76 -14.56
C GLU A 44 -20.29 -1.31 -14.98
N PHE A 45 -19.36 -0.75 -15.76
CA PHE A 45 -19.55 0.50 -16.46
C PHE A 45 -20.04 0.20 -17.88
N SER A 46 -21.12 0.82 -18.31
CA SER A 46 -21.63 0.72 -19.68
C SER A 46 -21.65 2.08 -20.34
N VAL A 47 -21.08 2.17 -21.53
CA VAL A 47 -21.11 3.38 -22.38
C VAL A 47 -21.81 3.02 -23.68
N THR A 48 -22.87 3.74 -23.99
CA THR A 48 -23.60 3.60 -25.26
C THR A 48 -23.24 4.78 -26.17
N THR A 49 -22.68 4.48 -27.34
CA THR A 49 -22.42 5.48 -28.39
C THR A 49 -23.29 5.18 -29.60
N ALA A 50 -23.63 6.22 -30.36
CA ALA A 50 -24.49 6.10 -31.55
C ALA A 50 -23.90 5.16 -32.62
N TYR A 51 -22.58 5.10 -32.74
CA TYR A 51 -21.88 4.37 -33.80
C TYR A 51 -21.37 2.99 -33.39
N GLN A 52 -20.97 2.79 -32.12
CA GLN A 52 -20.39 1.53 -31.65
C GLN A 52 -21.35 0.73 -30.76
N GLY A 53 -22.57 1.22 -30.54
CA GLY A 53 -23.54 0.61 -29.63
C GLY A 53 -23.08 0.69 -28.17
N THR A 54 -23.50 -0.30 -27.36
CA THR A 54 -23.19 -0.36 -25.93
C THR A 54 -21.95 -1.20 -25.67
N THR A 55 -20.91 -0.57 -25.13
CA THR A 55 -19.71 -1.25 -24.62
C THR A 55 -19.77 -1.33 -23.10
N ARG A 56 -19.35 -2.48 -22.53
CA ARG A 56 -19.32 -2.72 -21.09
C ARG A 56 -17.90 -3.00 -20.62
N CYS A 57 -17.55 -2.51 -19.44
CA CYS A 57 -16.30 -2.76 -18.76
C CYS A 57 -16.58 -3.15 -17.31
N LYS A 58 -16.09 -4.33 -16.91
CA LYS A 58 -16.22 -4.82 -15.53
C LYS A 58 -15.01 -4.41 -14.71
N CYS A 59 -15.24 -4.03 -13.47
CA CYS A 59 -14.18 -3.89 -12.48
C CYS A 59 -14.67 -4.33 -11.10
N TYR A 60 -13.78 -4.27 -10.12
CA TYR A 60 -14.03 -4.80 -8.78
C TYR A 60 -13.72 -3.72 -7.77
N LEU A 61 -14.69 -3.41 -6.92
CA LEU A 61 -14.56 -2.50 -5.78
C LEU A 61 -14.38 -3.31 -4.50
N PHE A 62 -13.43 -2.92 -3.66
CA PHE A 62 -13.19 -3.57 -2.38
C PHE A 62 -13.61 -2.64 -1.25
N ARG A 63 -14.47 -3.16 -0.37
CA ARG A 63 -14.88 -2.49 0.86
C ARG A 63 -14.22 -3.21 2.03
N TRP A 64 -13.34 -2.50 2.72
CA TRP A 64 -12.64 -2.97 3.91
C TRP A 64 -12.93 -2.04 5.08
N LYS A 65 -12.76 -2.54 6.30
CA LYS A 65 -12.86 -1.75 7.51
C LYS A 65 -11.61 -0.88 7.67
N HIS A 66 -11.73 0.24 8.36
CA HIS A 66 -10.60 1.14 8.62
C HIS A 66 -9.49 0.48 9.46
N ASN A 67 -9.84 -0.50 10.29
CA ASN A 67 -8.92 -1.23 11.15
C ASN A 67 -8.36 -2.52 10.50
N ASP A 68 -8.79 -2.87 9.28
CA ASP A 68 -8.23 -3.99 8.55
C ASP A 68 -6.74 -3.74 8.26
N LYS A 69 -5.91 -4.76 8.51
CA LYS A 69 -4.46 -4.69 8.28
C LYS A 69 -4.11 -5.26 6.91
N VAL A 70 -3.43 -4.46 6.08
CA VAL A 70 -3.15 -4.75 4.68
C VAL A 70 -1.71 -5.23 4.50
N VAL A 71 -1.54 -6.31 3.76
CA VAL A 71 -0.25 -6.85 3.32
C VAL A 71 -0.10 -6.58 1.83
N ILE A 72 0.96 -5.86 1.48
CA ILE A 72 1.26 -5.49 0.10
C ILE A 72 2.12 -6.60 -0.52
N SER A 73 1.83 -6.97 -1.77
CA SER A 73 2.73 -7.79 -2.57
C SER A 73 2.92 -7.20 -3.96
N ASP A 74 4.16 -7.04 -4.40
CA ASP A 74 4.44 -6.93 -5.83
C ASP A 74 4.10 -8.27 -6.51
N ILE A 75 3.87 -8.23 -7.82
CA ILE A 75 3.57 -9.41 -8.62
C ILE A 75 4.81 -9.85 -9.40
N ASP A 76 5.39 -8.91 -10.15
CA ASP A 76 6.48 -9.19 -11.06
C ASP A 76 7.76 -9.44 -10.24
N GLY A 77 8.35 -10.63 -10.38
CA GLY A 77 9.53 -11.07 -9.62
C GLY A 77 9.28 -11.48 -8.17
N THR A 78 8.10 -11.15 -7.62
CA THR A 78 7.73 -11.46 -6.24
C THR A 78 6.76 -12.63 -6.14
N ILE A 79 5.69 -12.62 -6.93
CA ILE A 79 4.80 -13.77 -7.13
C ILE A 79 5.28 -14.57 -8.32
N THR A 80 5.66 -13.91 -9.42
CA THR A 80 6.34 -14.58 -10.54
C THR A 80 7.82 -14.77 -10.21
N LYS A 81 8.46 -15.80 -10.77
CA LYS A 81 9.91 -16.02 -10.58
C LYS A 81 10.81 -14.97 -11.23
N SER A 82 10.30 -14.18 -12.18
CA SER A 82 11.09 -13.16 -12.89
C SER A 82 10.25 -11.99 -13.40
N ASP A 83 10.91 -10.83 -13.49
CA ASP A 83 10.34 -9.57 -14.00
C ASP A 83 10.17 -9.58 -15.52
N VAL A 84 11.13 -10.17 -16.25
CA VAL A 84 11.20 -10.11 -17.73
C VAL A 84 10.12 -10.96 -18.39
N LEU A 85 9.83 -12.14 -17.84
CA LEU A 85 8.82 -13.04 -18.38
C LEU A 85 7.39 -12.61 -18.02
N GLY A 86 7.23 -11.68 -17.07
CA GLY A 86 5.94 -11.09 -16.68
C GLY A 86 5.20 -10.39 -17.83
N HIS A 87 5.94 -9.83 -18.79
CA HIS A 87 5.38 -9.16 -19.96
C HIS A 87 4.97 -10.11 -21.12
N ILE A 88 5.38 -11.39 -21.08
CA ILE A 88 5.16 -12.40 -22.15
C ILE A 88 4.08 -13.42 -21.74
N LEU A 89 3.30 -13.10 -20.70
CA LEU A 89 2.42 -14.06 -20.02
C LEU A 89 1.31 -14.77 -20.82
N PRO A 90 0.83 -14.34 -22.01
CA PRO A 90 -0.28 -15.06 -22.64
C PRO A 90 0.02 -16.52 -23.05
N MET A 91 1.28 -16.97 -23.03
CA MET A 91 1.68 -18.26 -23.65
C MET A 91 2.37 -19.30 -22.75
N VAL A 92 2.65 -19.05 -21.47
CA VAL A 92 3.54 -19.97 -20.71
C VAL A 92 2.89 -20.48 -19.41
N GLY A 93 2.97 -21.80 -19.21
CA GLY A 93 2.14 -22.63 -18.31
C GLY A 93 2.17 -22.33 -16.79
N LYS A 94 1.55 -23.24 -16.00
CA LYS A 94 1.22 -23.06 -14.57
C LYS A 94 2.41 -22.88 -13.60
N ASP A 95 3.66 -23.11 -14.01
CA ASP A 95 4.80 -23.30 -13.08
C ASP A 95 5.73 -22.07 -12.86
N TRP A 96 5.27 -20.87 -13.22
CA TRP A 96 6.08 -19.64 -13.12
C TRP A 96 5.95 -18.87 -11.80
N ALA A 97 5.04 -19.29 -10.91
CA ALA A 97 4.90 -18.68 -9.59
C ALA A 97 6.01 -19.17 -8.63
N GLN A 98 6.43 -18.31 -7.71
CA GLN A 98 7.33 -18.66 -6.62
C GLN A 98 6.70 -19.74 -5.74
N LEU A 99 7.46 -20.78 -5.40
CA LEU A 99 6.95 -21.92 -4.64
C LEU A 99 6.53 -21.49 -3.23
N GLY A 100 5.33 -21.88 -2.77
CA GLY A 100 4.85 -21.61 -1.42
C GLY A 100 4.07 -20.30 -1.26
N VAL A 101 4.04 -19.45 -2.28
CA VAL A 101 3.39 -18.12 -2.20
C VAL A 101 1.88 -18.23 -1.95
N ALA A 102 1.20 -19.18 -2.59
CA ALA A 102 -0.24 -19.34 -2.42
C ALA A 102 -0.59 -19.84 -1.02
N GLN A 103 0.21 -20.77 -0.48
CA GLN A 103 0.03 -21.28 0.88
C GLN A 103 0.25 -20.19 1.92
N LEU A 104 1.33 -19.43 1.79
CA LEU A 104 1.62 -18.34 2.71
C LEU A 104 0.53 -17.28 2.70
N PHE A 105 0.19 -16.74 1.52
CA PHE A 105 -0.76 -15.63 1.43
C PHE A 105 -2.16 -16.06 1.86
N SER A 106 -2.56 -17.30 1.57
CA SER A 106 -3.82 -17.85 2.09
C SER A 106 -3.83 -17.93 3.61
N LYS A 107 -2.73 -18.35 4.26
CA LYS A 107 -2.66 -18.36 5.73
C LYS A 107 -2.67 -16.95 6.32
N ILE A 108 -1.99 -16.00 5.68
CA ILE A 108 -2.05 -14.58 6.06
C ILE A 108 -3.49 -14.06 6.00
N GLU A 109 -4.24 -14.37 4.94
CA GLU A 109 -5.66 -14.01 4.82
C GLU A 109 -6.52 -14.69 5.90
N GLN A 110 -6.27 -15.98 6.18
CA GLN A 110 -6.97 -16.72 7.25
C GLN A 110 -6.76 -16.09 8.63
N ASN A 111 -5.61 -15.45 8.87
CA ASN A 111 -5.34 -14.69 10.09
C ASN A 111 -6.01 -13.31 10.13
N GLY A 112 -6.80 -12.96 9.11
CA GLY A 112 -7.63 -11.74 9.06
C GLY A 112 -7.01 -10.57 8.29
N TYR A 113 -5.79 -10.72 7.77
CA TYR A 113 -5.12 -9.69 6.98
C TYR A 113 -5.68 -9.60 5.56
N LYS A 114 -5.61 -8.43 4.94
CA LYS A 114 -6.06 -8.20 3.55
C LYS A 114 -4.88 -8.14 2.60
N LEU A 115 -4.97 -8.76 1.43
CA LEU A 115 -3.91 -8.71 0.43
C LEU A 115 -4.18 -7.58 -0.58
N LEU A 116 -3.16 -6.78 -0.85
CA LEU A 116 -3.14 -5.77 -1.90
C LEU A 116 -1.99 -6.05 -2.86
N TYR A 117 -2.30 -6.16 -4.14
CA TYR A 117 -1.33 -6.50 -5.16
C TYR A 117 -0.92 -5.27 -5.98
N LEU A 118 0.38 -5.16 -6.24
CA LEU A 118 0.98 -4.13 -7.10
C LEU A 118 1.61 -4.79 -8.32
N SER A 119 1.58 -4.11 -9.46
CA SER A 119 2.39 -4.51 -10.62
C SER A 119 2.78 -3.28 -11.44
N ALA A 120 3.98 -3.34 -12.02
CA ALA A 120 4.45 -2.34 -12.96
C ALA A 120 3.79 -2.44 -14.35
N ARG A 121 2.99 -3.49 -14.59
CA ARG A 121 2.25 -3.69 -15.85
C ARG A 121 1.24 -2.56 -16.09
N ALA A 122 1.05 -2.24 -17.36
CA ALA A 122 0.14 -1.19 -17.76
C ALA A 122 -1.32 -1.60 -17.51
N ILE A 123 -2.16 -0.65 -17.11
CA ILE A 123 -3.57 -0.89 -16.74
C ILE A 123 -4.43 -1.50 -17.85
N GLY A 124 -4.05 -1.33 -19.13
CA GLY A 124 -4.68 -2.04 -20.25
C GLY A 124 -4.58 -3.58 -20.14
N GLN A 125 -3.64 -4.09 -19.35
CA GLN A 125 -3.43 -5.52 -19.08
C GLN A 125 -4.11 -6.00 -17.78
N SER A 126 -4.99 -5.18 -17.19
CA SER A 126 -5.63 -5.46 -15.91
C SER A 126 -6.44 -6.77 -15.89
N ARG A 127 -7.16 -7.07 -16.97
CA ARG A 127 -7.92 -8.31 -17.09
C ARG A 127 -6.99 -9.54 -17.05
N VAL A 128 -5.99 -9.56 -17.93
CA VAL A 128 -5.03 -10.67 -18.07
C VAL A 128 -4.26 -10.89 -16.77
N THR A 129 -3.81 -9.81 -16.12
CA THR A 129 -3.05 -9.91 -14.86
C THR A 129 -3.91 -10.46 -13.73
N ARG A 130 -5.18 -10.04 -13.64
CA ARG A 130 -6.12 -10.56 -12.64
C ARG A 130 -6.45 -12.03 -12.87
N GLU A 131 -6.71 -12.42 -14.13
CA GLU A 131 -6.97 -13.82 -14.50
C GLU A 131 -5.76 -14.70 -14.19
N TYR A 132 -4.55 -14.20 -14.45
CA TYR A 132 -3.32 -14.87 -14.05
C TYR A 132 -3.26 -15.15 -12.54
N LEU A 133 -3.45 -14.14 -11.68
CA LEU A 133 -3.43 -14.33 -10.22
C LEU A 133 -4.44 -15.38 -9.77
N ARG A 134 -5.66 -15.35 -10.33
CA ARG A 134 -6.71 -16.35 -10.04
C ARG A 134 -6.37 -17.74 -10.57
N SER A 135 -5.55 -17.84 -11.61
CA SER A 135 -5.10 -19.14 -12.16
C SER A 135 -4.01 -19.81 -11.32
N ILE A 136 -3.29 -19.06 -10.47
CA ILE A 136 -2.21 -19.60 -9.65
C ILE A 136 -2.81 -20.52 -8.60
N ARG A 137 -2.40 -21.79 -8.67
CA ARG A 137 -2.81 -22.84 -7.73
C ARG A 137 -1.61 -23.68 -7.37
N GLN A 138 -1.32 -23.80 -6.07
CA GLN A 138 -0.24 -24.64 -5.55
C GLN A 138 -0.85 -25.73 -4.66
N GLY A 139 -0.95 -26.94 -5.22
CA GLY A 139 -1.75 -28.02 -4.61
C GLY A 139 -3.25 -27.69 -4.65
N ASN A 140 -3.88 -27.62 -3.47
CA ASN A 140 -5.30 -27.27 -3.31
C ASN A 140 -5.54 -25.81 -2.90
N VAL A 141 -4.48 -25.01 -2.80
CA VAL A 141 -4.53 -23.63 -2.33
C VAL A 141 -4.37 -22.67 -3.50
N MET A 142 -5.15 -21.60 -3.50
CA MET A 142 -5.14 -20.52 -4.49
C MET A 142 -4.64 -19.23 -3.85
N LEU A 143 -4.29 -18.22 -4.66
CA LEU A 143 -4.02 -16.90 -4.09
C LEU A 143 -5.33 -16.25 -3.62
N PRO A 144 -5.31 -15.53 -2.48
CA PRO A 144 -6.46 -14.79 -1.99
C PRO A 144 -6.80 -13.62 -2.92
N ASP A 145 -8.08 -13.29 -3.05
CA ASP A 145 -8.53 -12.15 -3.84
C ASP A 145 -8.10 -10.83 -3.19
N GLY A 146 -7.75 -9.85 -4.02
CA GLY A 146 -7.34 -8.53 -3.53
C GLY A 146 -7.37 -7.45 -4.62
N PRO A 147 -7.39 -6.17 -4.23
CA PRO A 147 -7.18 -5.06 -5.15
C PRO A 147 -5.86 -5.22 -5.91
N LEU A 148 -5.89 -4.88 -7.19
CA LEU A 148 -4.73 -4.89 -8.07
C LEU A 148 -4.46 -3.47 -8.55
N LEU A 149 -3.36 -2.87 -8.10
CA LEU A 149 -2.90 -1.58 -8.58
C LEU A 149 -1.90 -1.78 -9.73
N LEU A 150 -2.12 -1.02 -10.80
CA LEU A 150 -1.37 -1.14 -12.04
C LEU A 150 -0.81 0.21 -12.45
N ASN A 151 0.23 0.16 -13.27
CA ASN A 151 0.81 1.36 -13.84
C ASN A 151 -0.20 2.03 -14.80
N PRO A 152 -0.47 3.33 -14.63
CA PRO A 152 -1.42 4.06 -15.45
C PRO A 152 -0.85 4.47 -16.81
N THR A 153 0.31 3.97 -17.23
CA THR A 153 0.96 4.30 -18.53
C THR A 153 0.08 4.11 -19.76
N SER A 154 -0.95 3.24 -19.73
CA SER A 154 -1.94 3.18 -20.83
C SER A 154 -3.00 4.29 -20.81
N LEU A 155 -3.08 5.10 -19.74
CA LEU A 155 -4.13 6.09 -19.49
C LEU A 155 -3.65 7.55 -19.45
N ILE A 156 -2.35 7.86 -19.25
CA ILE A 156 -1.92 9.23 -18.94
C ILE A 156 -1.26 9.97 -20.12
N SER A 157 -1.55 11.27 -20.22
CA SER A 157 -0.91 12.29 -21.07
C SER A 157 0.63 12.35 -20.94
N ALA A 158 1.29 12.80 -22.02
CA ALA A 158 2.74 12.82 -22.22
C ALA A 158 3.61 13.35 -21.05
N PHE A 159 3.10 14.27 -20.21
CA PHE A 159 3.88 14.85 -19.10
C PHE A 159 4.13 13.91 -17.91
N HIS A 160 3.19 13.03 -17.55
CA HIS A 160 3.43 12.08 -16.45
C HIS A 160 4.30 10.90 -16.86
N ARG A 161 4.37 10.62 -18.17
CA ARG A 161 5.19 9.55 -18.71
C ARG A 161 6.66 9.76 -18.33
N GLU A 162 7.17 10.98 -18.41
CA GLU A 162 8.57 11.28 -18.08
C GLU A 162 8.90 11.08 -16.60
N VAL A 163 7.99 11.43 -15.68
CA VAL A 163 8.20 11.25 -14.23
C VAL A 163 8.09 9.78 -13.82
N ILE A 164 7.10 9.06 -14.38
CA ILE A 164 6.87 7.64 -14.09
C ILE A 164 8.00 6.77 -14.69
N GLU A 165 8.50 7.11 -15.89
CA GLU A 165 9.60 6.40 -16.55
C GLU A 165 10.95 6.61 -15.83
N LYS A 166 11.18 7.78 -15.22
CA LYS A 166 12.45 8.08 -14.53
C LYS A 166 12.51 7.58 -13.08
N LYS A 167 11.37 7.41 -12.39
CA LYS A 167 11.30 7.01 -10.97
C LYS A 167 10.09 6.11 -10.64
N PRO A 168 10.13 4.82 -11.01
CA PRO A 168 9.00 3.89 -10.81
C PRO A 168 8.59 3.73 -9.33
N GLU A 169 9.53 3.89 -8.39
CA GLU A 169 9.26 3.86 -6.95
C GLU A 169 8.35 5.01 -6.48
N GLN A 170 8.43 6.18 -7.11
CA GLN A 170 7.57 7.32 -6.76
C GLN A 170 6.10 7.03 -7.05
N PHE A 171 5.83 6.26 -8.11
CA PHE A 171 4.47 5.83 -8.41
C PHE A 171 3.92 4.89 -7.33
N LYS A 172 4.70 3.89 -6.90
CA LYS A 172 4.30 2.99 -5.80
C LYS A 172 4.04 3.80 -4.52
N ILE A 173 4.95 4.72 -4.17
CA ILE A 173 4.78 5.60 -2.99
C ILE A 173 3.51 6.44 -3.11
N ALA A 174 3.25 7.07 -4.26
CA ALA A 174 2.09 7.92 -4.46
C ALA A 174 0.77 7.12 -4.32
N CYS A 175 0.66 5.97 -5.00
CA CYS A 175 -0.54 5.13 -4.93
C CYS A 175 -0.78 4.58 -3.51
N LEU A 176 0.27 4.09 -2.86
CA LEU A 176 0.16 3.55 -1.51
C LEU A 176 -0.11 4.64 -0.48
N SER A 177 0.50 5.83 -0.62
CA SER A 177 0.20 6.98 0.24
C SER A 177 -1.24 7.43 0.09
N ASP A 178 -1.80 7.37 -1.12
CA ASP A 178 -3.20 7.74 -1.34
C ASP A 178 -4.16 6.80 -0.60
N ILE A 179 -3.83 5.51 -0.54
CA ILE A 179 -4.57 4.52 0.25
C ILE A 179 -4.35 4.71 1.75
N ARG A 180 -3.10 4.99 2.17
CA ARG A 180 -2.76 5.30 3.56
C ARG A 180 -3.62 6.43 4.09
N ASP A 181 -3.80 7.48 3.29
CA ASP A 181 -4.52 8.68 3.67
C ASP A 181 -6.06 8.48 3.67
N LEU A 182 -6.57 7.33 3.22
CA LEU A 182 -7.99 6.95 3.38
C LEU A 182 -8.33 6.50 4.81
N VAL A 183 -7.32 6.09 5.61
CA VAL A 183 -7.51 5.53 6.95
C VAL A 183 -7.18 6.60 8.01
N PRO A 184 -8.01 6.77 9.07
CA PRO A 184 -7.80 7.79 10.09
C PRO A 184 -6.41 7.77 10.74
N ASP A 185 -5.94 6.58 11.12
CA ASP A 185 -4.66 6.38 11.81
C ASP A 185 -3.45 6.43 10.86
N LYS A 186 -3.70 6.47 9.54
CA LYS A 186 -2.67 6.45 8.48
C LYS A 186 -1.68 5.28 8.58
N GLU A 187 -2.08 4.18 9.23
CA GLU A 187 -1.28 2.95 9.36
C GLU A 187 -2.07 1.70 8.93
N PRO A 188 -2.54 1.62 7.67
CA PRO A 188 -3.22 0.43 7.19
C PRO A 188 -2.28 -0.72 6.86
N PHE A 189 -1.02 -0.43 6.52
CA PHE A 189 -0.10 -1.42 5.99
C PHE A 189 0.70 -2.11 7.09
N TYR A 190 0.63 -3.44 7.11
CA TYR A 190 1.30 -4.27 8.11
C TYR A 190 2.62 -4.83 7.61
N ALA A 191 2.66 -5.33 6.37
CA ALA A 191 3.85 -5.93 5.77
C ALA A 191 3.90 -5.70 4.26
N GLY A 192 5.09 -5.85 3.68
CA GLY A 192 5.31 -5.71 2.24
C GLY A 192 6.20 -6.80 1.68
N TYR A 193 5.80 -7.38 0.55
CA TYR A 193 6.56 -8.33 -0.25
C TYR A 193 6.99 -7.67 -1.57
N GLY A 194 8.27 -7.74 -1.89
CA GLY A 194 8.84 -7.21 -3.13
C GLY A 194 10.03 -8.03 -3.59
N ASN A 195 10.67 -7.61 -4.67
CA ASN A 195 11.85 -8.28 -5.24
C ASN A 195 13.00 -7.30 -5.53
N ARG A 196 12.78 -6.00 -5.37
CA ARG A 196 13.78 -4.95 -5.60
C ARG A 196 13.96 -4.10 -4.35
N ILE A 197 15.15 -3.56 -4.19
CA ILE A 197 15.43 -2.56 -3.14
C ILE A 197 14.49 -1.34 -3.24
N ASN A 198 14.07 -0.97 -4.45
CA ASN A 198 13.10 0.11 -4.68
C ASN A 198 11.74 -0.15 -4.01
N ASP A 199 11.33 -1.42 -3.90
CA ASP A 199 10.10 -1.79 -3.19
C ASP A 199 10.25 -1.54 -1.70
N VAL A 200 11.43 -1.86 -1.16
CA VAL A 200 11.76 -1.62 0.25
C VAL A 200 11.69 -0.14 0.59
N TRP A 201 12.25 0.72 -0.26
CA TRP A 201 12.14 2.16 -0.10
C TRP A 201 10.69 2.64 -0.17
N ALA A 202 9.91 2.11 -1.13
CA ALA A 202 8.50 2.49 -1.29
C ALA A 202 7.64 2.09 -0.08
N TYR A 203 7.80 0.85 0.40
CA TYR A 203 7.05 0.31 1.53
C TYR A 203 7.42 0.99 2.85
N ARG A 204 8.70 1.30 3.03
CA ARG A 204 9.16 2.09 4.19
C ARG A 204 8.58 3.51 4.18
N ALA A 205 8.52 4.15 3.02
CA ALA A 205 7.99 5.52 2.89
C ALA A 205 6.50 5.63 3.28
N VAL A 206 5.75 4.53 3.18
CA VAL A 206 4.34 4.47 3.59
C VAL A 206 4.11 3.90 5.00
N GLY A 207 5.18 3.73 5.77
CA GLY A 207 5.10 3.41 7.20
C GLY A 207 5.28 1.93 7.56
N ILE A 208 5.59 1.04 6.60
CA ILE A 208 5.84 -0.37 6.93
C ILE A 208 7.21 -0.48 7.63
N PRO A 209 7.28 -1.07 8.84
CA PRO A 209 8.55 -1.30 9.53
C PRO A 209 9.48 -2.20 8.71
N ILE A 210 10.79 -1.91 8.73
CA ILE A 210 11.80 -2.63 7.94
C ILE A 210 11.76 -4.15 8.21
N MET A 211 11.53 -4.57 9.47
CA MET A 211 11.43 -5.98 9.84
C MET A 211 10.17 -6.70 9.31
N ARG A 212 9.27 -5.98 8.64
CA ARG A 212 8.06 -6.50 7.99
C ARG A 212 8.09 -6.30 6.48
N ILE A 213 9.24 -5.95 5.93
CA ILE A 213 9.48 -5.84 4.50
C ILE A 213 10.36 -7.02 4.08
N PHE A 214 9.82 -7.86 3.21
CA PHE A 214 10.49 -9.06 2.72
C PHE A 214 10.80 -8.91 1.24
N THR A 215 12.06 -9.15 0.90
CA THR A 215 12.54 -9.14 -0.48
C THR A 215 12.83 -10.57 -0.91
N ILE A 216 12.21 -11.03 -2.00
CA ILE A 216 12.45 -12.35 -2.56
C ILE A 216 13.37 -12.27 -3.77
N ASN A 217 14.27 -13.24 -3.89
CA ASN A 217 15.10 -13.40 -5.09
C ASN A 217 14.54 -14.47 -6.04
N THR A 218 15.15 -14.59 -7.22
CA THR A 218 14.74 -15.56 -8.25
C THR A 218 14.90 -17.03 -7.83
N LYS A 219 15.70 -17.31 -6.79
CA LYS A 219 15.88 -18.65 -6.21
C LYS A 219 14.79 -19.01 -5.19
N GLY A 220 13.93 -18.06 -4.82
CA GLY A 220 12.88 -18.24 -3.83
C GLY A 220 13.31 -17.99 -2.38
N GLU A 221 14.47 -17.35 -2.18
CA GLU A 221 14.96 -16.97 -0.86
C GLU A 221 14.38 -15.60 -0.46
N LEU A 222 13.75 -15.53 0.71
CA LEU A 222 13.27 -14.30 1.34
C LEU A 222 14.32 -13.71 2.26
N LYS A 223 14.57 -12.41 2.17
CA LYS A 223 15.50 -11.69 3.04
C LYS A 223 14.94 -10.34 3.47
N HIS A 224 15.50 -9.79 4.54
CA HIS A 224 15.35 -8.38 4.86
C HIS A 224 16.50 -7.62 4.23
N GLU A 225 16.26 -6.92 3.11
CA GLU A 225 17.31 -6.33 2.27
C GLU A 225 18.26 -5.39 3.04
N LEU A 226 17.72 -4.63 3.99
CA LEU A 226 18.47 -3.62 4.75
C LEU A 226 19.22 -4.16 5.97
N THR A 227 18.79 -5.28 6.56
CA THR A 227 19.43 -5.84 7.76
C THR A 227 20.25 -7.08 7.46
N GLN A 228 19.91 -7.82 6.40
CA GLN A 228 20.55 -9.07 5.93
C GLN A 228 20.69 -10.20 6.97
N THR A 229 20.11 -10.04 8.16
CA THR A 229 20.12 -11.01 9.26
C THR A 229 19.07 -12.12 9.12
N PHE A 230 18.14 -11.96 8.18
CA PHE A 230 17.04 -12.88 7.95
C PHE A 230 17.17 -13.52 6.56
N GLN A 231 17.14 -14.86 6.52
CA GLN A 231 17.03 -15.63 5.29
C GLN A 231 16.01 -16.77 5.48
N SER A 232 15.03 -16.85 4.61
CA SER A 232 13.95 -17.84 4.67
C SER A 232 13.41 -18.15 3.26
N SER A 233 12.23 -18.74 3.17
CA SER A 233 11.46 -18.96 1.93
C SER A 233 9.97 -18.81 2.22
N TYR A 234 9.12 -18.66 1.20
CA TYR A 234 7.66 -18.63 1.43
C TYR A 234 7.18 -19.90 2.16
N CYS A 235 7.70 -21.07 1.80
CA CYS A 235 7.41 -22.34 2.46
C CYS A 235 7.81 -22.32 3.94
N SER A 236 9.05 -21.93 4.25
CA SER A 236 9.56 -21.86 5.63
C SER A 236 8.75 -20.89 6.48
N MET A 237 8.43 -19.72 5.93
CA MET A 237 7.68 -18.69 6.62
C MET A 237 6.21 -19.08 6.87
N THR A 238 5.65 -19.94 6.02
CA THR A 238 4.29 -20.52 6.20
C THR A 238 4.15 -21.32 7.49
N TYR A 239 5.25 -21.87 8.03
CA TYR A 239 5.24 -22.59 9.33
C TYR A 239 5.22 -21.66 10.54
N ILE A 240 5.75 -20.44 10.40
CA ILE A 240 5.83 -19.44 11.47
C ILE A 240 4.87 -18.27 11.24
N VAL A 241 3.89 -18.44 10.34
CA VAL A 241 2.98 -17.38 9.91
C VAL A 241 2.21 -16.76 11.07
N ASP A 242 1.78 -17.56 12.05
CA ASP A 242 1.01 -17.06 13.20
C ASP A 242 1.85 -16.21 14.15
N GLN A 243 3.19 -16.37 14.13
CA GLN A 243 4.09 -15.51 14.89
C GLN A 243 4.34 -14.18 14.18
N LEU A 244 4.44 -14.22 12.84
CA LEU A 244 4.69 -13.02 12.02
C LEU A 244 3.43 -12.19 11.77
N PHE A 245 2.31 -12.88 11.61
CA PHE A 245 0.96 -12.38 11.32
C PHE A 245 0.00 -12.98 12.35
N PRO A 246 0.04 -12.54 13.62
CA PRO A 246 -0.89 -13.03 14.65
C PRO A 246 -2.34 -12.86 14.21
N PRO A 247 -3.23 -13.82 14.50
CA PRO A 247 -4.65 -13.69 14.18
C PRO A 247 -5.22 -12.37 14.71
N VAL A 248 -5.76 -11.55 13.79
CA VAL A 248 -6.41 -10.29 14.13
C VAL A 248 -7.72 -10.65 14.85
N LYS A 249 -7.73 -10.51 16.18
CA LYS A 249 -8.92 -10.80 16.99
C LYS A 249 -10.09 -9.93 16.50
N LEU A 250 -11.23 -10.57 16.22
CA LEU A 250 -12.44 -9.89 15.73
C LEU A 250 -13.07 -8.92 16.76
N ASP A 251 -12.64 -8.95 18.03
CA ASP A 251 -13.20 -8.12 19.10
C ASP A 251 -12.14 -7.17 19.69
N GLU A 252 -12.20 -5.91 19.25
CA GLU A 252 -11.50 -4.77 19.87
C GLU A 252 -11.88 -4.61 21.35
N ALA A 253 -13.10 -5.01 21.72
CA ALA A 253 -13.55 -5.04 23.12
C ALA A 253 -12.67 -5.94 24.01
N SER A 254 -12.06 -6.98 23.47
CA SER A 254 -11.24 -7.91 24.28
C SER A 254 -9.86 -7.36 24.65
N ALA A 255 -9.35 -6.36 23.93
CA ALA A 255 -8.04 -5.78 24.19
C ALA A 255 -8.09 -4.73 25.29
N GLU A 256 -9.12 -3.86 25.28
CA GLU A 256 -9.39 -2.93 26.39
C GLU A 256 -9.73 -3.69 27.66
N PHE A 257 -10.67 -4.65 27.63
CA PHE A 257 -11.09 -5.43 28.81
C PHE A 257 -10.25 -6.71 29.04
N SER A 258 -8.94 -6.65 28.80
CA SER A 258 -8.05 -7.77 29.08
C SER A 258 -7.54 -7.76 30.53
N ASN A 259 -7.17 -8.94 31.06
CA ASN A 259 -6.52 -9.06 32.37
C ASN A 259 -5.24 -8.24 32.50
N PHE A 260 -4.61 -7.89 31.37
CA PHE A 260 -3.36 -7.12 31.36
C PHE A 260 -3.60 -5.61 31.32
N ASN A 261 -4.66 -5.14 30.65
CA ASN A 261 -4.94 -3.71 30.46
C ASN A 261 -5.94 -3.15 31.48
N TYR A 262 -7.05 -3.84 31.75
CA TYR A 262 -8.14 -3.30 32.59
C TYR A 262 -8.07 -3.80 34.03
N TRP A 263 -7.75 -5.08 34.24
CA TRP A 263 -7.76 -5.70 35.58
C TRP A 263 -6.39 -5.68 36.28
N ARG A 264 -5.40 -5.01 35.70
CA ARG A 264 -4.07 -4.92 36.29
C ARG A 264 -4.03 -3.79 37.30
N ASP A 265 -3.50 -4.07 38.49
CA ASP A 265 -3.24 -3.02 39.48
C ASP A 265 -2.29 -1.95 38.91
N PRO A 266 -2.57 -0.66 39.16
CA PRO A 266 -1.68 0.42 38.73
C PRO A 266 -0.27 0.23 39.32
N ILE A 267 0.75 0.60 38.55
CA ILE A 267 2.14 0.50 39.02
C ILE A 267 2.29 1.41 40.24
N PRO A 268 2.80 0.89 41.39
CA PRO A 268 3.04 1.72 42.56
C PRO A 268 4.03 2.85 42.23
N ASP A 269 3.71 4.07 42.68
CA ASP A 269 4.65 5.18 42.62
C ASP A 269 5.83 4.88 43.55
N LEU A 270 7.00 4.61 42.96
CA LEU A 270 8.25 4.48 43.69
C LEU A 270 8.89 5.85 43.82
N GLU A 271 8.97 6.36 45.05
CA GLU A 271 9.81 7.52 45.37
C GLU A 271 11.27 7.14 45.10
N ILE A 272 11.85 7.67 44.02
CA ILE A 272 13.27 7.52 43.73
C ILE A 272 14.01 8.45 44.69
N PRO A 273 14.86 7.94 45.61
CA PRO A 273 15.63 8.81 46.48
C PRO A 273 16.56 9.68 45.64
N GLU A 274 16.53 10.99 45.86
CA GLU A 274 17.48 11.93 45.26
C GLU A 274 18.91 11.47 45.62
N LEU A 275 19.63 10.95 44.63
CA LEU A 275 21.06 10.72 44.76
C LEU A 275 21.73 12.08 44.86
N GLU A 276 22.11 12.47 46.09
CA GLU A 276 23.02 13.57 46.36
C GLU A 276 24.28 13.39 45.50
N THR A 277 24.38 14.18 44.44
CA THR A 277 25.57 14.28 43.59
C THR A 277 26.60 15.15 44.32
N ALA A 278 27.21 14.57 45.35
CA ALA A 278 28.43 15.12 45.91
C ALA A 278 29.60 14.93 44.91
N LEU A 279 30.41 15.99 44.80
CA LEU A 279 31.74 16.09 44.17
C LEU A 279 31.81 16.63 42.73
N VAL A 280 31.56 17.94 42.58
CA VAL A 280 32.26 18.76 41.59
C VAL A 280 33.48 19.40 42.28
N PRO A 281 34.73 19.09 41.90
CA PRO A 281 35.88 19.86 42.38
C PRO A 281 35.97 21.23 41.66
N PRO A 282 36.49 22.28 42.31
CA PRO A 282 36.44 23.65 41.81
C PRO A 282 37.32 23.85 40.57
N SER A 283 36.83 24.69 39.66
CA SER A 283 37.44 25.07 38.39
C SER A 283 38.81 25.74 38.55
N THR A 284 39.85 25.15 37.95
CA THR A 284 41.11 25.85 37.70
C THR A 284 40.93 26.72 36.45
N LYS A 285 41.03 28.05 36.61
CA LYS A 285 41.07 28.98 35.48
C LYS A 285 42.32 28.72 34.64
N VAL A 286 42.15 28.49 33.34
CA VAL A 286 43.25 28.40 32.38
C VAL A 286 43.23 29.66 31.51
N ASP A 287 44.27 30.49 31.64
CA ASP A 287 44.46 31.69 30.83
C ASP A 287 44.83 31.33 29.39
N MET A 288 43.97 31.70 28.44
CA MET A 288 44.19 31.60 26.99
C MET A 288 45.11 32.72 26.47
N ALA A 289 46.39 32.73 26.84
CA ALA A 289 47.34 33.73 26.33
C ALA A 289 48.74 33.19 25.97
N THR A 290 48.95 31.89 25.86
CA THR A 290 50.26 31.35 25.43
C THR A 290 50.13 30.12 24.52
N LEU A 291 49.61 30.34 23.31
CA LEU A 291 49.80 29.41 22.19
C LEU A 291 51.18 29.68 21.57
N ARG A 292 52.04 28.66 21.48
CA ARG A 292 53.17 28.62 20.53
C ARG A 292 52.95 27.50 19.51
N PRO A 293 53.37 27.67 18.24
CA PRO A 293 53.03 26.75 17.17
C PRO A 293 53.84 25.45 17.23
N ILE A 294 53.22 24.38 16.77
CA ILE A 294 53.79 23.03 16.62
C ILE A 294 54.70 23.01 15.37
N PRO A 295 55.91 22.43 15.41
CA PRO A 295 56.74 22.29 14.22
C PRO A 295 56.30 21.09 13.37
N GLU A 296 56.26 21.29 12.05
CA GLU A 296 55.98 20.26 11.04
C GLU A 296 57.07 19.19 10.96
N LYS A 297 56.65 17.92 10.86
CA LYS A 297 57.32 16.85 10.12
C LYS A 297 56.28 15.88 9.58
#